data_AF-H6R8J0-F1
#
_entry.id   AF-H6R8J0-F1
#
_cell.length_a   1.000
_cell.length_b   1.000
_cell.length_c   1.000
_cell.angle_alpha   90.00
_cell.angle_beta   90.00
_cell.angle_gamma   90.00
#
_symmetry.space_group_name_H-M   'P 1'
#
loop_
_entity.id
_entity.type
_entity.pdbx_description
1 polymer ?
#
loop_
_entity_poly.entity_id
_entity_poly.type
_entity_poly.pdbx_seq_one_letter_code
_entity_poly.pdbx_strand_id
1 'polypeptide(L)'
;MAHDRGESRDEPTLVCHSMAFVPGWTAVWSQFQNLSTRALESSGTDQRVAASYTTSGQIGSWTGAAVGQRTTAVVAMLAGTLLAATGCNATNEGTATPVSTTDKAAATEALWDPCTQVGEDVLAQVGVDSSTKDTTISGVENVEGWKLCSWHNKRSRWDYTLGIWSTIHTVDEIKADPNNTDFTDITAAGRSGIQFRKAHDAAYNSVCYIAFPSNGQTFEVSIYKTPLTTDDRDPCEIALAASEFVVPVFPAE
;
A
#
# COMPACT_ATOMS: atom_id res chain seq x y z
N MET A 1 27.38 72.39 28.50
CA MET A 1 25.98 71.97 28.24
C MET A 1 26.05 70.47 28.01
N ALA A 2 25.86 69.60 29.02
CA ALA A 2 24.59 69.20 29.64
C ALA A 2 23.55 68.83 28.56
N HIS A 3 22.93 67.65 28.49
CA HIS A 3 22.61 66.66 29.52
C HIS A 3 22.37 65.25 28.93
N ASP A 4 22.43 64.31 29.85
CA ASP A 4 22.29 62.85 29.92
C ASP A 4 20.90 62.21 29.62
N ARG A 5 20.90 60.86 29.50
CA ARG A 5 19.86 59.80 29.49
C ARG A 5 19.89 58.97 28.19
N GLY A 6 20.14 57.65 28.15
CA GLY A 6 20.05 56.60 29.16
C GLY A 6 18.92 55.63 28.77
N GLU A 7 19.24 54.42 28.28
CA GLU A 7 18.42 53.19 28.41
C GLU A 7 19.23 51.99 27.89
N SER A 8 19.75 51.18 28.82
CA SER A 8 20.22 49.81 28.63
C SER A 8 19.11 48.85 29.05
N ARG A 9 18.87 47.77 28.29
CA ARG A 9 18.10 46.57 28.69
C ARG A 9 18.34 45.49 27.63
N ASP A 10 19.19 44.49 27.87
CA ASP A 10 19.04 43.30 28.75
C ASP A 10 18.41 42.11 27.99
N GLU A 11 19.24 41.10 27.76
CA GLU A 11 18.89 39.75 27.33
C GLU A 11 17.93 39.08 28.33
N PRO A 12 16.92 38.31 27.89
CA PRO A 12 16.09 37.55 28.80
C PRO A 12 16.84 36.30 29.28
N THR A 13 17.41 36.40 30.47
CA THR A 13 17.79 35.25 31.30
C THR A 13 16.51 34.57 31.79
N LEU A 14 16.33 33.28 31.47
CA LEU A 14 15.26 32.46 32.04
C LEU A 14 15.46 32.34 33.57
N VAL A 15 14.60 33.00 34.33
CA VAL A 15 14.46 32.78 35.77
C VAL A 15 13.43 31.68 35.99
N CYS A 16 13.88 30.47 36.36
CA CYS A 16 13.02 29.43 36.90
C CYS A 16 12.46 29.88 38.26
N HIS A 17 11.22 30.38 38.28
CA HIS A 17 10.45 30.48 39.52
C HIS A 17 9.94 29.09 39.91
N SER A 18 10.39 28.62 41.08
CA SER A 18 9.87 27.43 41.74
C SER A 18 8.41 27.70 42.15
N MET A 19 7.46 27.13 41.43
CA MET A 19 6.03 27.19 41.79
C MET A 19 5.76 26.19 42.92
N ALA A 20 5.24 26.72 44.02
CA ALA A 20 4.78 25.95 45.16
C ALA A 20 3.63 25.00 44.77
N PHE A 21 3.71 23.79 45.31
CA PHE A 21 2.75 22.70 45.16
C PHE A 21 1.36 23.08 45.68
N VAL A 22 0.36 23.13 44.79
CA VAL A 22 -1.06 23.14 45.16
C VAL A 22 -1.55 21.68 45.17
N PRO A 23 -1.93 21.09 46.32
CA PRO A 23 -2.36 19.71 46.37
C PRO A 23 -3.80 19.60 45.85
N GLY A 24 -3.99 18.91 44.71
CA GLY A 24 -5.31 18.68 44.10
C GLY A 24 -5.31 18.45 42.59
N TRP A 25 -4.18 18.64 41.90
CA TRP A 25 -4.07 18.57 40.43
C TRP A 25 -3.53 17.26 39.86
N THR A 26 -3.36 16.21 40.68
CA THR A 26 -2.82 14.93 40.21
C THR A 26 -3.79 14.13 39.34
N ALA A 27 -5.10 14.28 39.55
CA ALA A 27 -6.10 13.55 38.78
C ALA A 27 -6.22 14.05 37.33
N VAL A 28 -6.22 15.38 37.13
CA VAL A 28 -6.34 15.99 35.80
C VAL A 28 -5.08 15.79 34.97
N TRP A 29 -3.89 15.83 35.59
CA TRP A 29 -2.63 15.53 34.91
C TRP A 29 -2.51 14.05 34.53
N SER A 30 -2.96 13.13 35.38
CA SER A 30 -3.02 11.70 35.02
C SER A 30 -3.99 11.45 33.87
N GLN A 31 -5.09 12.22 33.79
CA GLN A 31 -6.07 12.09 32.71
C GLN A 31 -5.58 12.71 31.40
N PHE A 32 -4.85 13.83 31.44
CA PHE A 32 -4.19 14.43 30.27
C PHE A 32 -3.01 13.58 29.77
N GLN A 33 -2.19 13.03 30.68
CA GLN A 33 -1.16 12.07 30.29
C GLN A 33 -1.78 10.79 29.75
N ASN A 34 -2.84 10.24 30.34
CA ASN A 34 -3.53 9.06 29.79
C ASN A 34 -4.17 9.34 28.42
N LEU A 35 -4.70 10.53 28.16
CA LEU A 35 -5.23 10.91 26.85
C LEU A 35 -4.11 11.08 25.81
N SER A 36 -2.98 11.69 26.18
CA SER A 36 -1.80 11.78 25.30
C SER A 36 -1.13 10.43 25.05
N THR A 37 -1.10 9.53 26.04
CA THR A 37 -0.50 8.20 25.90
C THR A 37 -1.42 7.26 25.09
N ARG A 38 -2.74 7.33 25.30
CA ARG A 38 -3.72 6.58 24.46
C ARG A 38 -3.84 7.12 23.04
N ALA A 39 -3.54 8.40 22.80
CA ALA A 39 -3.45 8.96 21.45
C ALA A 39 -2.18 8.52 20.69
N LEU A 40 -1.14 8.09 21.40
CA LEU A 40 0.11 7.57 20.82
C LEU A 40 0.11 6.03 20.65
N GLU A 41 -0.84 5.33 21.27
CA GLU A 41 -1.13 3.90 21.03
C GLU A 41 -2.22 3.67 19.97
N SER A 42 -2.49 4.68 19.14
CA SER A 42 -3.00 4.42 17.79
C SER A 42 -1.81 3.93 16.97
N SER A 43 -1.67 2.61 16.85
CA SER A 43 -0.78 1.92 15.91
C SER A 43 -0.48 2.79 14.69
N GLY A 44 0.72 3.36 14.65
CA GLY A 44 1.25 4.01 13.47
C GLY A 44 1.35 2.97 12.37
N THR A 45 0.26 2.79 11.63
CA THR A 45 0.30 2.12 10.35
C THR A 45 0.90 3.14 9.41
N ASP A 46 2.13 2.89 9.02
CA ASP A 46 2.77 3.56 7.91
C ASP A 46 1.86 3.33 6.69
N GLN A 47 1.05 4.34 6.34
CA GLN A 47 -0.04 4.23 5.39
C GLN A 47 0.54 4.19 3.97
N ARG A 48 0.71 2.97 3.48
CA ARG A 48 1.37 2.62 2.23
C ARG A 48 0.36 1.98 1.28
N VAL A 49 0.63 2.05 -0.02
CA VAL A 49 -0.29 1.51 -1.03
C VAL A 49 -0.36 -0.02 -0.93
N ALA A 50 -1.57 -0.58 -0.90
CA ALA A 50 -1.81 -2.03 -0.81
C ALA A 50 -2.06 -2.62 -2.20
N ALA A 51 -1.67 -3.89 -2.42
CA ALA A 51 -1.99 -4.58 -3.67
C ALA A 51 -3.48 -4.90 -3.73
N SER A 52 -4.09 -4.70 -4.91
CA SER A 52 -5.54 -4.79 -5.10
C SER A 52 -6.10 -6.19 -4.83
N TYR A 53 -5.31 -7.24 -5.04
CA TYR A 53 -5.71 -8.65 -4.84
C TYR A 53 -5.27 -9.24 -3.49
N THR A 54 -4.65 -8.44 -2.61
CA THR A 54 -4.21 -8.91 -1.29
C THR A 54 -5.00 -8.26 -0.16
N THR A 55 -5.36 -9.06 0.85
CA THR A 55 -5.95 -8.54 2.10
C THR A 55 -4.85 -7.94 2.98
N SER A 56 -5.16 -6.89 3.77
CA SER A 56 -4.30 -6.38 4.87
C SER A 56 -3.85 -7.46 5.89
N GLY A 57 -4.40 -8.68 5.82
CA GLY A 57 -4.01 -9.83 6.63
C GLY A 57 -2.99 -10.78 5.98
N GLN A 58 -2.78 -10.77 4.66
CA GLN A 58 -1.77 -11.65 4.02
C GLN A 58 -0.37 -11.02 4.00
N ILE A 59 -0.29 -9.70 3.89
CA ILE A 59 0.95 -8.92 4.02
C ILE A 59 1.31 -8.63 5.48
N GLY A 60 0.40 -8.92 6.43
CA GLY A 60 0.52 -8.64 7.86
C GLY A 60 0.99 -9.80 8.77
N SER A 61 1.53 -10.90 8.24
CA SER A 61 2.02 -12.03 9.05
C SER A 61 3.46 -12.45 8.72
N TRP A 62 4.36 -11.48 8.57
CA TRP A 62 5.80 -11.72 8.71
C TRP A 62 6.27 -11.17 10.07
N THR A 63 5.68 -11.66 11.15
CA THR A 63 6.33 -11.53 12.46
C THR A 63 7.65 -12.28 12.39
N GLY A 64 8.75 -11.51 12.42
CA GLY A 64 10.13 -11.93 12.65
C GLY A 64 10.46 -13.39 12.40
N ALA A 65 11.13 -13.67 11.28
CA ALA A 65 12.00 -14.82 11.21
C ALA A 65 13.06 -14.69 12.31
N ALA A 66 12.78 -15.26 13.48
CA ALA A 66 13.80 -15.57 14.46
C ALA A 66 14.71 -16.63 13.81
N VAL A 67 15.88 -16.16 13.38
CA VAL A 67 17.02 -17.02 13.08
C VAL A 67 17.31 -17.89 14.29
N GLY A 68 17.24 -19.20 14.09
CA GLY A 68 17.93 -20.20 14.90
C GLY A 68 17.12 -20.80 16.04
N GLN A 69 16.68 -22.05 15.85
CA GLN A 69 17.40 -23.17 16.47
C GLN A 69 17.05 -24.48 15.74
N ARG A 70 18.08 -25.16 15.25
CA ARG A 70 17.99 -26.52 14.72
C ARG A 70 17.40 -27.42 15.81
N THR A 71 16.19 -27.92 15.61
CA THR A 71 15.67 -29.07 16.36
C THR A 71 15.36 -30.17 15.36
N THR A 72 16.21 -31.18 15.40
CA THR A 72 16.08 -32.46 14.71
C THR A 72 14.79 -33.13 15.17
N ALA A 73 13.75 -33.11 14.35
CA ALA A 73 12.54 -33.91 14.58
C ALA A 73 12.63 -35.20 13.76
N VAL A 74 12.90 -36.30 14.47
CA VAL A 74 12.83 -37.68 13.98
C VAL A 74 11.38 -37.99 13.67
N VAL A 75 11.02 -38.17 12.39
CA VAL A 75 9.72 -38.72 12.01
C VAL A 75 9.82 -40.24 12.04
N ALA A 76 9.24 -40.84 13.08
CA ALA A 76 9.02 -42.27 13.17
C ALA A 76 7.98 -42.69 12.11
N MET A 77 8.41 -43.49 11.13
CA MET A 77 7.48 -44.18 10.22
C MET A 77 6.77 -45.29 10.99
N LEU A 78 5.43 -45.19 11.08
CA LEU A 78 4.59 -46.33 11.42
C LEU A 78 3.92 -46.84 10.13
N ALA A 79 4.30 -48.06 9.76
CA ALA A 79 3.68 -48.86 8.72
C ALA A 79 2.26 -49.28 9.14
N GLY A 80 1.30 -49.28 8.21
CA GLY A 80 -0.07 -49.71 8.48
C GLY A 80 -0.95 -49.90 7.24
N THR A 81 -0.83 -51.11 6.65
CA THR A 81 -1.87 -51.91 5.97
C THR A 81 -2.55 -51.44 4.67
N LEU A 82 -2.39 -52.29 3.65
CA LEU A 82 -3.13 -52.36 2.39
C LEU A 82 -4.63 -52.63 2.60
N LEU A 83 -5.48 -51.94 1.85
CA LEU A 83 -6.76 -52.45 1.34
C LEU A 83 -6.88 -52.05 -0.12
N ALA A 84 -6.85 -53.05 -1.00
CA ALA A 84 -7.16 -52.91 -2.42
C ALA A 84 -8.68 -52.92 -2.60
N ALA A 85 -9.22 -51.92 -3.30
CA ALA A 85 -10.52 -51.99 -3.95
C ALA A 85 -10.37 -51.45 -5.38
N THR A 86 -10.76 -52.30 -6.32
CA THR A 86 -10.81 -52.08 -7.77
C THR A 86 -11.88 -51.06 -8.15
N GLY A 87 -11.59 -50.22 -9.15
CA GLY A 87 -12.60 -49.39 -9.82
C GLY A 87 -11.97 -48.53 -10.91
N CYS A 88 -11.91 -49.05 -12.13
CA CYS A 88 -11.39 -48.36 -13.30
C CYS A 88 -12.49 -47.56 -14.02
N ASN A 89 -12.10 -46.37 -14.48
CA ASN A 89 -12.64 -45.60 -15.62
C ASN A 89 -13.98 -44.84 -15.47
N ALA A 90 -13.85 -43.53 -15.22
CA ALA A 90 -14.65 -42.51 -15.89
C ALA A 90 -13.72 -41.35 -16.29
N THR A 91 -13.47 -41.26 -17.59
CA THR A 91 -12.91 -40.10 -18.28
C THR A 91 -13.76 -38.87 -17.98
N ASN A 92 -13.14 -37.82 -17.44
CA ASN A 92 -13.49 -36.43 -17.72
C ASN A 92 -12.23 -35.56 -17.58
N GLU A 93 -12.05 -34.75 -18.60
CA GLU A 93 -10.93 -33.86 -18.87
C GLU A 93 -10.82 -32.73 -17.84
N GLY A 94 -9.57 -32.24 -17.67
CA GLY A 94 -9.30 -30.99 -16.98
C GLY A 94 -8.88 -31.11 -15.53
N THR A 95 -7.85 -31.91 -15.22
CA THR A 95 -7.06 -31.65 -14.00
C THR A 95 -6.41 -30.28 -14.17
N ALA A 96 -6.96 -29.27 -13.49
CA ALA A 96 -6.26 -28.01 -13.29
C ALA A 96 -4.93 -28.34 -12.61
N THR A 97 -3.83 -28.24 -13.36
CA THR A 97 -2.49 -28.39 -12.80
C THR A 97 -2.35 -27.33 -11.71
N PRO A 98 -2.04 -27.71 -10.45
CA PRO A 98 -1.78 -26.71 -9.42
C PRO A 98 -0.58 -25.88 -9.90
N VAL A 99 -0.81 -24.58 -10.14
CA VAL A 99 0.26 -23.63 -10.49
C VAL A 99 1.26 -23.66 -9.34
N SER A 100 2.50 -24.06 -9.61
CA SER A 100 3.51 -24.19 -8.57
C SER A 100 3.96 -22.79 -8.12
N THR A 101 4.47 -22.67 -6.90
CA THR A 101 5.07 -21.42 -6.40
C THR A 101 6.26 -20.97 -7.24
N THR A 102 6.98 -21.92 -7.87
CA THR A 102 8.06 -21.63 -8.81
C THR A 102 7.54 -20.94 -10.07
N ASP A 103 6.37 -21.33 -10.58
CA ASP A 103 5.77 -20.73 -11.78
C ASP A 103 5.32 -19.28 -11.53
N LYS A 104 4.77 -19.00 -10.34
CA LYS A 104 4.33 -17.66 -9.95
C LYS A 104 5.50 -16.70 -9.73
N ALA A 105 6.58 -17.13 -9.09
CA ALA A 105 7.78 -16.32 -8.95
C ALA A 105 8.38 -15.96 -10.32
N ALA A 106 8.51 -16.93 -11.23
CA ALA A 106 9.00 -16.68 -12.59
C ALA A 106 8.08 -15.73 -13.38
N ALA A 107 6.75 -15.90 -13.26
CA ALA A 107 5.78 -15.00 -13.87
C ALA A 107 5.87 -13.57 -13.29
N THR A 108 6.12 -13.45 -11.99
CA THR A 108 6.32 -12.16 -11.31
C THR A 108 7.56 -11.45 -11.85
N GLU A 109 8.68 -12.16 -11.99
CA GLU A 109 9.91 -11.58 -12.55
C GLU A 109 9.73 -11.11 -14.01
N ALA A 110 8.89 -11.79 -14.79
CA ALA A 110 8.57 -11.43 -16.17
C ALA A 110 7.62 -10.22 -16.30
N LEU A 111 7.01 -9.75 -15.20
CA LEU A 111 6.13 -8.59 -15.23
C LEU A 111 6.87 -7.32 -15.69
N TRP A 112 6.14 -6.45 -16.39
CA TRP A 112 6.62 -5.14 -16.76
C TRP A 112 6.93 -4.30 -15.52
N ASP A 113 8.09 -3.67 -15.44
CA ASP A 113 8.51 -2.96 -14.23
C ASP A 113 8.18 -1.45 -14.29
N PRO A 114 7.16 -0.96 -13.55
CA PRO A 114 6.82 0.47 -13.53
C PRO A 114 7.98 1.35 -13.08
N CYS A 115 8.88 0.86 -12.23
CA CYS A 115 9.96 1.64 -11.66
C CYS A 115 11.09 1.98 -12.64
N THR A 116 11.18 1.25 -13.75
CA THR A 116 12.19 1.46 -14.80
C THR A 116 11.58 1.95 -16.11
N GLN A 117 10.27 1.72 -16.30
CA GLN A 117 9.59 1.98 -17.56
C GLN A 117 8.80 3.30 -17.57
N VAL A 118 8.38 3.80 -16.41
CA VAL A 118 7.72 5.11 -16.29
C VAL A 118 8.79 6.20 -16.17
N GLY A 119 8.92 7.02 -17.22
CA GLY A 119 9.88 8.11 -17.30
C GLY A 119 9.50 9.35 -16.48
N GLU A 120 10.49 10.20 -16.17
CA GLU A 120 10.27 11.46 -15.43
C GLU A 120 9.34 12.43 -16.16
N ASP A 121 9.31 12.39 -17.49
CA ASP A 121 8.42 13.18 -18.33
C ASP A 121 6.94 12.82 -18.13
N VAL A 122 6.64 11.53 -17.94
CA VAL A 122 5.29 11.04 -17.61
C VAL A 122 4.94 11.43 -16.18
N LEU A 123 5.86 11.24 -15.22
CA LEU A 123 5.65 11.64 -13.83
C LEU A 123 5.39 13.15 -13.69
N ALA A 124 6.12 13.97 -14.46
CA ALA A 124 5.92 15.42 -14.49
C ALA A 124 4.55 15.81 -15.07
N GLN A 125 4.08 15.13 -16.12
CA GLN A 125 2.75 15.35 -16.70
C GLN A 125 1.63 14.98 -15.73
N VAL A 126 1.80 13.90 -14.96
CA VAL A 126 0.83 13.48 -13.93
C VAL A 126 0.91 14.37 -12.68
N GLY A 127 2.01 15.11 -12.50
CA GLY A 127 2.20 16.04 -11.38
C GLY A 127 2.61 15.37 -10.08
N VAL A 128 3.42 14.29 -10.16
CA VAL A 128 4.02 13.63 -9.00
C VAL A 128 5.53 13.87 -8.93
N ASP A 129 6.08 13.78 -7.73
CA ASP A 129 7.49 14.05 -7.47
C ASP A 129 8.33 12.77 -7.62
N SER A 130 9.16 12.69 -8.66
CA SER A 130 9.99 11.51 -8.94
C SER A 130 10.97 11.16 -7.80
N SER A 131 11.35 12.14 -6.97
CA SER A 131 12.25 11.93 -5.82
C SER A 131 11.61 11.17 -4.66
N THR A 132 10.29 10.97 -4.70
CA THR A 132 9.51 10.28 -3.66
C THR A 132 9.22 8.81 -3.99
N LYS A 133 9.93 8.26 -4.98
CA LYS A 133 9.79 6.88 -5.43
C LYS A 133 9.84 5.86 -4.27
N ASP A 134 8.83 5.00 -4.20
CA ASP A 134 8.75 3.85 -3.30
C ASP A 134 8.38 2.60 -4.09
N THR A 135 9.10 1.50 -3.84
CA THR A 135 8.94 0.19 -4.51
C THR A 135 8.25 -0.84 -3.62
N THR A 136 7.79 -0.44 -2.43
CA THR A 136 7.20 -1.34 -1.43
C THR A 136 5.68 -1.31 -1.48
N ILE A 137 5.07 -2.47 -1.23
CA ILE A 137 3.63 -2.65 -1.13
C ILE A 137 3.31 -2.83 0.34
N SER A 138 2.64 -1.86 0.96
CA SER A 138 2.43 -1.85 2.40
C SER A 138 3.72 -2.06 3.22
N GLY A 139 4.87 -1.66 2.67
CA GLY A 139 6.19 -1.79 3.30
C GLY A 139 6.88 -3.13 3.08
N VAL A 140 6.28 -3.99 2.29
CA VAL A 140 6.84 -5.27 1.89
C VAL A 140 7.43 -5.15 0.48
N GLU A 141 8.68 -5.57 0.34
CA GLU A 141 9.35 -5.69 -0.95
C GLU A 141 8.99 -7.02 -1.63
N ASN A 142 9.06 -7.06 -2.97
CA ASN A 142 8.95 -8.29 -3.77
C ASN A 142 7.70 -9.14 -3.46
N VAL A 143 6.53 -8.50 -3.37
CA VAL A 143 5.26 -9.23 -3.21
C VAL A 143 5.02 -10.07 -4.46
N GLU A 144 4.96 -11.39 -4.27
CA GLU A 144 4.74 -12.35 -5.35
C GLU A 144 3.46 -12.02 -6.13
N GLY A 145 3.56 -12.03 -7.46
CA GLY A 145 2.50 -11.68 -8.39
C GLY A 145 2.41 -10.19 -8.71
N TRP A 146 3.29 -9.35 -8.17
CA TRP A 146 3.21 -7.89 -8.30
C TRP A 146 4.57 -7.26 -8.58
N LYS A 147 4.55 -6.20 -9.41
CA LYS A 147 5.56 -5.13 -9.38
C LYS A 147 4.84 -3.80 -9.22
N LEU A 148 5.43 -2.92 -8.42
CA LEU A 148 4.88 -1.60 -8.08
C LEU A 148 5.97 -0.55 -8.14
N CYS A 149 5.60 0.63 -8.61
CA CYS A 149 6.26 1.86 -8.22
C CYS A 149 5.25 2.92 -7.83
N SER A 150 5.54 3.65 -6.75
CA SER A 150 4.67 4.72 -6.29
C SER A 150 5.42 6.02 -5.99
N TRP A 151 4.69 7.13 -6.08
CA TRP A 151 5.20 8.48 -5.88
C TRP A 151 4.16 9.35 -5.20
N HIS A 152 4.61 10.30 -4.40
CA HIS A 152 3.76 11.33 -3.81
C HIS A 152 3.55 12.49 -4.79
N ASN A 153 2.40 13.16 -4.69
CA ASN A 153 2.15 14.38 -5.45
C ASN A 153 3.10 15.54 -5.05
N LYS A 154 3.66 15.51 -3.84
CA LYS A 154 4.58 16.49 -3.30
C LYS A 154 5.61 15.81 -2.42
N ARG A 155 6.82 16.35 -2.33
CA ARG A 155 7.88 15.81 -1.45
C ARG A 155 7.54 15.80 0.04
N SER A 156 6.82 16.82 0.51
CA SER A 156 6.45 16.98 1.92
C SER A 156 4.99 17.38 2.02
N ARG A 157 4.31 16.93 3.08
CA ARG A 157 2.87 17.16 3.30
C ARG A 157 2.05 16.82 2.04
N TRP A 158 2.27 15.61 1.52
CA TRP A 158 1.60 15.14 0.32
C TRP A 158 0.13 14.83 0.59
N ASP A 159 -0.68 15.07 -0.43
CA ASP A 159 -2.13 14.86 -0.39
C ASP A 159 -2.49 13.43 -0.81
N TYR A 160 -1.73 12.88 -1.76
CA TYR A 160 -1.95 11.55 -2.29
C TYR A 160 -0.67 10.90 -2.81
N THR A 161 -0.74 9.57 -2.90
CA THR A 161 0.25 8.69 -3.50
C THR A 161 -0.34 8.10 -4.78
N LEU A 162 0.36 8.26 -5.90
CA LEU A 162 0.12 7.55 -7.14
C LEU A 162 0.90 6.24 -7.13
N GLY A 163 0.22 5.12 -7.34
CA GLY A 163 0.83 3.82 -7.60
C GLY A 163 0.59 3.38 -9.03
N ILE A 164 1.62 2.86 -9.68
CA ILE A 164 1.54 2.20 -10.98
C ILE A 164 2.01 0.76 -10.79
N TRP A 165 1.20 -0.18 -11.26
CA TRP A 165 1.33 -1.60 -10.97
C TRP A 165 1.33 -2.43 -12.24
N SER A 166 1.96 -3.59 -12.14
CA SER A 166 1.74 -4.73 -13.03
C SER A 166 1.50 -5.98 -12.20
N THR A 167 0.61 -6.86 -12.65
CA THR A 167 0.33 -8.12 -11.96
C THR A 167 0.04 -9.26 -12.91
N ILE A 168 0.30 -10.48 -12.42
CA ILE A 168 -0.12 -11.73 -13.05
C ILE A 168 -1.62 -11.99 -12.90
N HIS A 169 -2.31 -11.26 -12.00
CA HIS A 169 -3.73 -11.41 -11.76
C HIS A 169 -4.55 -10.78 -12.89
N THR A 170 -5.56 -11.48 -13.37
CA THR A 170 -6.44 -11.01 -14.44
C THR A 170 -7.49 -10.04 -13.91
N VAL A 171 -8.06 -9.22 -14.79
CA VAL A 171 -9.22 -8.38 -14.47
C VAL A 171 -10.41 -9.19 -13.93
N ASP A 172 -10.62 -10.41 -14.42
CA ASP A 172 -11.68 -11.29 -13.93
C ASP A 172 -11.42 -11.79 -12.51
N GLU A 173 -10.17 -12.12 -12.17
CA GLU A 173 -9.78 -12.43 -10.78
C GLU A 173 -9.98 -11.21 -9.87
N ILE A 174 -9.60 -10.01 -10.32
CA ILE A 174 -9.82 -8.75 -9.57
C ILE A 174 -11.31 -8.53 -9.31
N LYS A 175 -12.19 -8.80 -10.29
CA LYS A 175 -13.64 -8.71 -10.15
C LYS A 175 -14.22 -9.78 -9.22
N ALA A 176 -13.61 -10.96 -9.18
CA ALA A 176 -14.04 -12.07 -8.35
C ALA A 176 -13.66 -11.91 -6.86
N ASP A 177 -12.66 -11.08 -6.54
CA ASP A 177 -12.28 -10.80 -5.16
C ASP A 177 -13.38 -9.99 -4.44
N PRO A 178 -14.04 -10.54 -3.40
CA PRO A 178 -15.10 -9.84 -2.67
C PRO A 178 -14.59 -8.61 -1.89
N ASN A 179 -13.28 -8.43 -1.76
CA ASN A 179 -12.69 -7.22 -1.20
C ASN A 179 -12.64 -6.05 -2.19
N ASN A 180 -12.95 -6.28 -3.45
CA ASN A 180 -13.06 -5.27 -4.49
C ASN A 180 -14.54 -4.98 -4.77
N THR A 181 -14.88 -3.70 -4.82
CA THR A 181 -16.27 -3.22 -4.92
C THR A 181 -16.37 -2.04 -5.88
N ASP A 182 -17.59 -1.58 -6.14
CA ASP A 182 -17.88 -0.35 -6.89
C ASP A 182 -17.27 -0.33 -8.30
N PHE A 183 -17.36 -1.47 -8.99
CA PHE A 183 -16.84 -1.62 -10.34
C PHE A 183 -17.56 -0.70 -11.33
N THR A 184 -16.77 0.02 -12.13
CA THR A 184 -17.27 0.87 -13.22
C THR A 184 -16.38 0.70 -14.43
N ASP A 185 -16.96 0.46 -15.60
CA ASP A 185 -16.19 0.43 -16.85
C ASP A 185 -15.73 1.85 -17.21
N ILE A 186 -14.46 1.99 -17.57
CA ILE A 186 -13.85 3.28 -17.94
C ILE A 186 -13.08 3.16 -19.25
N THR A 187 -12.67 4.29 -19.79
CA THR A 187 -11.70 4.36 -20.88
C THR A 187 -10.70 5.46 -20.58
N ALA A 188 -9.41 5.18 -20.76
CA ALA A 188 -8.34 6.16 -20.63
C ALA A 188 -7.37 6.00 -21.80
N ALA A 189 -6.98 7.10 -22.44
CA ALA A 189 -6.10 7.10 -23.62
C ALA A 189 -6.52 6.09 -24.72
N GLY A 190 -7.84 5.89 -24.89
CA GLY A 190 -8.40 4.95 -25.86
C GLY A 190 -8.36 3.47 -25.47
N ARG A 191 -7.88 3.13 -24.27
CA ARG A 191 -7.88 1.75 -23.76
C ARG A 191 -8.99 1.55 -22.75
N SER A 192 -9.74 0.45 -22.92
CA SER A 192 -10.78 0.05 -21.98
C SER A 192 -10.17 -0.49 -20.69
N GLY A 193 -10.75 -0.12 -19.56
CA GLY A 193 -10.34 -0.58 -18.25
C GLY A 193 -11.51 -0.63 -17.29
N ILE A 194 -11.24 -1.01 -16.05
CA ILE A 194 -12.22 -1.02 -14.96
C ILE A 194 -11.72 -0.20 -13.79
N GLN A 195 -12.58 0.64 -13.25
CA GLN A 195 -12.37 1.29 -11.96
C GLN A 195 -12.97 0.43 -10.87
N PHE A 196 -12.35 0.40 -9.69
CA PHE A 196 -12.90 -0.25 -8.50
C PHE A 196 -12.32 0.34 -7.20
N ARG A 197 -12.92 -0.03 -6.08
CA ARG A 197 -12.54 0.37 -4.72
C ARG A 197 -12.34 -0.85 -3.83
N LYS A 198 -11.81 -0.64 -2.62
CA LYS A 198 -11.69 -1.69 -1.61
C LYS A 198 -12.87 -1.63 -0.63
N ALA A 199 -13.49 -2.77 -0.36
CA ALA A 199 -14.64 -2.88 0.54
C ALA A 199 -14.35 -2.31 1.95
N HIS A 200 -13.13 -2.52 2.47
CA HIS A 200 -12.72 -2.02 3.79
C HIS A 200 -12.49 -0.50 3.83
N ASP A 201 -12.37 0.15 2.67
CA ASP A 201 -12.17 1.59 2.54
C ASP A 201 -13.48 2.36 2.29
N ALA A 202 -14.62 1.66 2.16
CA ALA A 202 -15.91 2.27 1.83
C ALA A 202 -16.33 3.43 2.74
N ALA A 203 -15.91 3.42 4.01
CA ALA A 203 -16.20 4.49 4.97
C ALA A 203 -15.30 5.73 4.83
N TYR A 204 -14.11 5.58 4.25
CA TYR A 204 -13.11 6.65 4.13
C TYR A 204 -13.02 7.22 2.72
N ASN A 205 -13.34 6.40 1.70
CA ASN A 205 -13.22 6.75 0.30
C ASN A 205 -11.82 7.33 -0.04
N SER A 206 -10.78 6.70 0.53
CA SER A 206 -9.41 7.17 0.47
C SER A 206 -8.62 6.56 -0.69
N VAL A 207 -9.07 5.42 -1.24
CA VAL A 207 -8.36 4.71 -2.30
C VAL A 207 -9.23 4.49 -3.54
N CYS A 208 -8.58 4.54 -4.70
CA CYS A 208 -9.15 4.11 -5.96
C CYS A 208 -8.11 3.34 -6.79
N TYR A 209 -8.59 2.36 -7.55
CA TYR A 209 -7.81 1.60 -8.51
C TYR A 209 -8.48 1.63 -9.88
N ILE A 210 -7.67 1.65 -10.92
CA ILE A 210 -8.10 1.47 -12.30
C ILE A 210 -7.21 0.40 -12.93
N ALA A 211 -7.80 -0.69 -13.40
CA ALA A 211 -7.10 -1.81 -14.01
C ALA A 211 -7.31 -1.87 -15.53
N PHE A 212 -6.25 -2.17 -16.27
CA PHE A 212 -6.21 -2.34 -17.72
C PHE A 212 -5.56 -3.68 -18.06
N PRO A 213 -6.24 -4.57 -18.81
CA PRO A 213 -5.58 -5.74 -19.37
C PRO A 213 -4.61 -5.32 -20.49
N SER A 214 -3.45 -5.97 -20.58
CA SER A 214 -2.55 -5.90 -21.74
C SER A 214 -1.55 -7.04 -21.76
N ASN A 215 -1.25 -7.59 -22.93
CA ASN A 215 -0.10 -8.47 -23.14
C ASN A 215 0.04 -9.59 -22.07
N GLY A 216 -1.08 -10.22 -21.70
CA GLY A 216 -1.13 -11.29 -20.69
C GLY A 216 -0.91 -10.86 -19.23
N GLN A 217 -0.92 -9.56 -18.95
CA GLN A 217 -0.79 -8.96 -17.62
C GLN A 217 -1.98 -8.03 -17.35
N THR A 218 -2.15 -7.65 -16.09
CA THR A 218 -3.01 -6.52 -15.72
C THR A 218 -2.14 -5.40 -15.18
N PHE A 219 -2.38 -4.19 -15.68
CA PHE A 219 -1.75 -2.97 -15.22
C PHE A 219 -2.74 -2.22 -14.36
N GLU A 220 -2.29 -1.64 -13.26
CA GLU A 220 -3.16 -0.81 -12.42
C GLU A 220 -2.57 0.58 -12.21
N VAL A 221 -3.46 1.57 -12.14
CA VAL A 221 -3.18 2.91 -11.66
C VAL A 221 -3.99 3.11 -10.40
N SER A 222 -3.34 3.44 -9.29
CA SER A 222 -4.00 3.63 -8.00
C SER A 222 -3.73 5.00 -7.43
N ILE A 223 -4.72 5.59 -6.77
CA ILE A 223 -4.56 6.77 -5.93
C ILE A 223 -4.94 6.41 -4.51
N TYR A 224 -4.02 6.67 -3.58
CA TYR A 224 -4.27 6.63 -2.14
C TYR A 224 -4.16 8.05 -1.58
N LYS A 225 -5.24 8.56 -0.96
CA LYS A 225 -5.27 9.85 -0.29
C LYS A 225 -4.93 9.68 1.18
N THR A 226 -4.03 10.51 1.69
CA THR A 226 -3.69 10.46 3.12
C THR A 226 -4.83 11.03 3.96
N PRO A 227 -4.98 10.64 5.24
CA PRO A 227 -5.97 11.25 6.14
C PRO A 227 -5.75 12.76 6.38
N LEU A 228 -4.55 13.25 6.08
CA LEU A 228 -4.16 14.66 6.21
C LEU A 228 -4.28 15.42 4.89
N THR A 229 -4.80 14.77 3.85
CA THR A 229 -4.99 15.35 2.52
C THR A 229 -5.82 16.63 2.61
N THR A 230 -5.38 17.64 1.87
CA THR A 230 -6.12 18.89 1.69
C THR A 230 -6.77 18.98 0.31
N ASP A 231 -6.50 17.98 -0.55
CA ASP A 231 -7.12 17.81 -1.85
C ASP A 231 -8.52 17.23 -1.66
N ASP A 232 -9.55 17.90 -2.19
CA ASP A 232 -10.96 17.52 -2.05
C ASP A 232 -11.49 16.68 -3.22
N ARG A 233 -10.70 16.50 -4.28
CA ARG A 233 -11.08 15.70 -5.45
C ARG A 233 -11.25 14.23 -5.09
N ASP A 234 -12.13 13.53 -5.80
CA ASP A 234 -12.30 12.08 -5.60
C ASP A 234 -11.03 11.33 -6.04
N PRO A 235 -10.53 10.33 -5.30
CA PRO A 235 -9.33 9.59 -5.69
C PRO A 235 -9.44 8.92 -7.07
N CYS A 236 -10.65 8.52 -7.50
CA CYS A 236 -10.86 7.95 -8.82
C CYS A 236 -10.78 9.00 -9.94
N GLU A 237 -11.22 10.23 -9.70
CA GLU A 237 -11.02 11.33 -10.66
C GLU A 237 -9.53 11.60 -10.87
N ILE A 238 -8.74 11.58 -9.79
CA ILE A 238 -7.28 11.73 -9.86
C ILE A 238 -6.66 10.53 -10.61
N ALA A 239 -7.09 9.31 -10.31
CA ALA A 239 -6.55 8.09 -10.93
C ALA A 239 -6.85 8.05 -12.44
N LEU A 240 -8.06 8.45 -12.84
CA LEU A 240 -8.46 8.51 -14.24
C LEU A 240 -7.66 9.57 -15.00
N ALA A 241 -7.49 10.76 -14.42
CA ALA A 241 -6.66 11.81 -15.01
C ALA A 241 -5.20 11.39 -15.17
N ALA A 242 -4.63 10.70 -14.17
CA ALA A 242 -3.28 10.13 -14.27
C ALA A 242 -3.19 9.07 -15.37
N SER A 243 -4.23 8.24 -15.52
CA SER A 243 -4.27 7.16 -16.50
C SER A 243 -4.16 7.67 -17.93
N GLU A 244 -4.68 8.85 -18.26
CA GLU A 244 -4.51 9.45 -19.60
C GLU A 244 -3.05 9.61 -20.04
N PHE A 245 -2.13 9.79 -19.09
CA PHE A 245 -0.70 9.93 -19.37
C PHE A 245 0.08 8.63 -19.18
N VAL A 246 -0.34 7.78 -18.24
CA VAL A 246 0.36 6.53 -17.91
C VAL A 246 0.04 5.40 -18.90
N VAL A 247 -1.23 5.27 -19.28
CA VAL A 247 -1.72 4.17 -20.12
C VAL A 247 -1.02 4.06 -21.48
N PRO A 248 -0.62 5.16 -22.16
CA PRO A 248 0.21 5.09 -23.37
C PRO A 248 1.57 4.44 -23.20
N VAL A 249 2.11 4.37 -21.97
CA VAL A 249 3.42 3.76 -21.66
C VAL A 249 3.31 2.24 -21.49
N PHE A 250 2.12 1.74 -21.15
CA PHE A 250 1.90 0.31 -21.02
C PHE A 250 2.12 -0.39 -22.36
N PRO A 251 2.72 -1.60 -22.38
CA PRO A 251 2.86 -2.40 -23.59
C PRO A 251 1.51 -2.52 -24.32
N ALA A 252 1.54 -2.38 -25.65
CA ALA A 252 0.39 -2.65 -26.49
C ALA A 252 0.01 -4.15 -26.46
N GLU A 253 -1.23 -4.45 -26.84
CA GLU A 253 -1.69 -5.83 -27.07
C GLU A 253 -1.06 -6.47 -28.31
#